data_AF-A0A672J7B6-F1
#
_entry.id   AF-A0A672J7B6-F1
#
_cell.length_a   1.000
_cell.length_b   1.000
_cell.length_c   1.000
_cell.angle_alpha   90.00
_cell.angle_beta   90.00
_cell.angle_gamma   90.00
#
_symmetry.space_group_name_H-M   'P 1'
#
loop_
_entity.id
_entity.type
_entity.pdbx_description
1 polymer ?
#
loop_
_entity_poly.entity_id
_entity_poly.type
_entity_poly.pdbx_seq_one_letter_code
_entity_poly.pdbx_strand_id
1 'polypeptide(L)' 'MDALPADACLRAVLLWDCGFGDGGEGVCVSCEDGRFSTEAGVAPCRRCTQCRVLNRRVDTACSPTSDTVCGQCLPR' A
#
# COMPACT_ATOMS: atom_id res chain seq x y z
N MET A 1 13.83 -12.28 3.58
CA MET A 1 13.89 -11.58 2.28
C MET A 1 12.86 -12.25 1.42
N ASP A 2 11.60 -12.07 1.81
CA ASP A 2 10.52 -12.91 1.36
C ASP A 2 10.02 -12.32 0.05
N ALA A 3 10.56 -12.86 -1.05
CA ALA A 3 10.10 -12.58 -2.39
C ALA A 3 8.62 -12.93 -2.45
N LEU A 4 7.78 -11.89 -2.44
CA LEU A 4 6.34 -12.06 -2.59
C LEU A 4 6.04 -12.58 -4.00
N PRO A 5 5.08 -13.50 -4.14
CA PRO A 5 4.74 -14.10 -5.43
C PRO A 5 4.28 -13.03 -6.43
N ALA A 6 4.45 -13.27 -7.74
CA ALA A 6 4.21 -12.30 -8.81
C ALA A 6 2.77 -11.73 -8.83
N ASP A 7 1.80 -12.44 -8.25
CA ASP A 7 0.43 -11.96 -7.99
C ASP A 7 0.34 -10.82 -6.96
N ALA A 8 1.36 -10.64 -6.12
CA ALA A 8 1.50 -9.50 -5.20
C ALA A 8 2.12 -8.25 -5.85
N CYS A 9 2.77 -8.36 -7.03
CA CYS A 9 3.25 -7.21 -7.80
C CYS A 9 2.11 -6.32 -8.34
N LEU A 10 0.87 -6.82 -8.37
CA LEU A 10 -0.26 -6.07 -8.92
C LEU A 10 -0.56 -4.77 -8.14
N ARG A 11 0.00 -4.60 -6.94
CA ARG A 11 -0.30 -3.50 -6.01
C ARG A 11 0.89 -3.08 -5.14
N ALA A 12 2.09 -3.41 -5.59
CA ALA A 12 3.37 -3.08 -4.94
C ALA A 12 4.09 -1.98 -5.74
N VAL A 13 5.05 -1.31 -5.09
CA VAL A 13 5.80 -0.19 -5.70
C VAL A 13 7.10 -0.69 -6.29
N LEU A 14 7.47 -0.19 -7.47
CA LEU A 14 8.81 -0.39 -8.03
C LEU A 14 9.83 0.43 -7.23
N LEU A 15 10.76 -0.22 -6.54
CA LEU A 15 11.80 0.43 -5.72
C LEU A 15 13.06 0.80 -6.50
N TRP A 16 13.06 0.68 -7.83
CA TRP A 16 14.20 1.08 -8.65
C TRP A 16 13.74 2.03 -9.75
N ASP A 17 14.28 3.25 -9.72
CA ASP A 17 14.35 4.11 -10.90
C ASP A 17 14.90 3.28 -12.06
N CYS A 18 14.04 2.99 -13.05
CA CYS A 18 14.48 2.55 -14.36
C CYS A 18 15.18 3.74 -15.03
N GLY A 19 16.45 3.94 -14.69
CA GLY A 19 17.36 4.69 -15.54
C GLY A 19 17.29 4.11 -16.96
N PHE A 20 17.20 5.00 -17.93
CA PHE A 20 17.10 4.72 -19.35
C PHE A 20 18.14 3.69 -19.82
N GLY A 21 17.70 2.45 -20.08
CA GLY A 21 18.52 1.41 -20.73
C GLY A 21 18.59 0.10 -19.94
N ASP A 22 18.32 -0.99 -20.66
CA ASP A 22 18.39 -2.40 -20.25
C ASP A 22 17.22 -2.94 -19.41
N GLY A 23 16.63 -4.02 -19.91
CA GLY A 23 15.45 -4.70 -19.35
C GLY A 23 15.75 -5.45 -18.06
N GLY A 24 16.16 -4.73 -17.01
CA GLY A 24 16.33 -5.25 -15.67
C GLY A 24 14.98 -5.55 -15.02
N GLU A 25 14.87 -6.74 -14.43
CA GLU A 25 13.69 -7.21 -13.72
C GLU A 25 13.41 -6.28 -12.52
N GLY A 26 12.36 -5.45 -12.62
CA GLY A 26 11.94 -4.55 -11.55
C GLY A 26 11.52 -5.35 -10.32
N VAL A 27 12.11 -5.05 -9.16
CA VAL A 27 11.71 -5.68 -7.88
C VAL A 27 10.52 -4.90 -7.33
N CYS A 28 9.38 -5.56 -7.22
CA CYS A 28 8.22 -5.04 -6.50
C CYS A 28 8.43 -5.20 -5.00
N VAL A 29 8.25 -4.11 -4.25
CA VAL A 29 8.24 -4.16 -2.79
C VAL A 29 6.85 -3.86 -2.25
N SER A 30 6.41 -4.66 -1.27
CA SER A 30 5.18 -4.38 -0.53
C SER A 30 5.31 -3.08 0.24
N CYS A 31 4.20 -2.36 0.39
CA CYS A 31 4.17 -1.20 1.29
C CYS A 31 4.46 -1.62 2.73
N GLU A 32 5.25 -0.79 3.42
CA GLU A 32 5.50 -0.92 4.86
C GLU A 32 4.20 -0.85 5.66
N ASP A 33 4.25 -1.38 6.89
CA ASP A 33 3.13 -1.30 7.83
C ASP A 33 2.59 0.13 7.98
N GLY A 34 1.27 0.28 7.87
CA GLY A 34 0.61 1.58 7.90
C GLY A 34 0.68 2.36 6.58
N ARG A 35 1.08 1.72 5.48
CA ARG A 35 0.95 2.25 4.12
C ARG A 35 0.28 1.28 3.16
N PHE A 36 -0.26 1.82 2.07
CA PHE A 36 -0.92 1.07 1.01
C PHE A 36 -0.67 1.67 -0.37
N SER A 37 -0.80 0.86 -1.43
CA SER A 37 -0.95 1.34 -2.81
C SER A 37 -2.12 0.61 -3.49
N THR A 38 -3.00 1.36 -4.15
CA THR A 38 -4.09 0.80 -4.95
C THR A 38 -3.70 0.59 -6.42
N GLU A 39 -2.58 1.16 -6.83
CA GLU A 39 -2.10 1.17 -8.20
C GLU A 39 -0.86 0.28 -8.32
N ALA A 40 -0.77 -0.49 -9.41
CA ALA A 40 0.41 -1.27 -9.77
C ALA A 40 1.53 -0.34 -10.27
N GLY A 41 2.79 -0.73 -10.08
CA GLY A 41 3.93 -0.09 -10.75
C GLY A 41 4.61 0.99 -9.92
N VAL A 42 4.77 2.20 -10.46
CA VAL A 42 5.59 3.28 -9.85
C VAL A 42 4.83 4.15 -8.84
N ALA A 43 3.56 3.83 -8.58
CA ALA A 43 2.74 4.62 -7.67
C ALA A 43 3.29 4.50 -6.24
N PRO A 44 3.54 5.62 -5.52
CA PRO A 44 4.12 5.55 -4.18
C PRO A 44 3.12 5.03 -3.15
N CYS A 45 3.61 4.26 -2.18
CA CYS A 45 2.85 3.84 -1.01
C CYS A 45 2.34 5.06 -0.22
N ARG A 46 1.02 5.18 -0.07
CA ARG A 46 0.35 6.25 0.69
C ARG A 46 0.12 5.81 2.13
N ARG A 47 0.07 6.75 3.07
CA ARG A 47 -0.26 6.43 4.47
C ARG A 47 -1.73 6.03 4.59
N CYS A 48 -2.00 5.02 5.40
CA CYS A 48 -3.37 4.62 5.69
C CYS A 48 -4.13 5.70 6.46
N THR A 49 -5.42 5.82 6.18
CA THR A 49 -6.35 6.67 6.90
C THR A 49 -6.45 6.21 8.36
N GLN A 50 -6.40 7.17 9.29
CA GLN A 50 -6.48 6.92 10.73
C GLN A 50 -7.88 7.24 11.26
N CYS A 51 -8.77 6.25 11.29
CA CYS A 51 -10.16 6.46 11.70
C CYS A 51 -10.32 7.01 13.13
N ARG A 52 -9.40 6.67 14.04
CA ARG A 52 -9.41 7.21 15.41
C ARG A 52 -9.25 8.72 15.47
N VAL A 53 -8.39 9.30 14.61
CA VAL A 53 -8.21 10.77 14.53
C VAL A 53 -9.50 11.44 14.05
N LEU A 54 -10.28 10.74 13.22
CA LEU A 54 -11.57 11.18 12.73
C LEU A 54 -12.72 10.91 13.72
N ASN A 55 -12.46 10.38 14.92
CA ASN A 55 -13.48 9.87 15.85
C ASN A 55 -14.43 8.85 15.20
N ARG A 56 -13.89 7.94 14.40
CA ARG A 56 -14.64 6.89 13.69
C ARG A 56 -14.09 5.50 14.01
N ARG A 57 -14.96 4.49 13.93
CA ARG A 57 -14.59 3.09 14.05
C ARG A 57 -13.86 2.62 12.78
N VAL A 58 -12.88 1.72 12.95
CA VAL A 58 -12.28 1.01 11.81
C VAL A 58 -13.22 -0.13 11.41
N ASP A 59 -13.72 -0.09 10.18
CA ASP A 59 -14.54 -1.17 9.62
C ASP A 59 -13.71 -2.17 8.86
N THR A 60 -12.73 -1.69 8.08
CA THR A 60 -11.73 -2.52 7.40
C THR A 60 -10.35 -2.00 7.74
N ALA A 61 -9.46 -2.89 8.18
CA ALA A 61 -8.07 -2.55 8.47
C ALA A 61 -7.31 -2.21 7.19
N CYS A 62 -6.28 -1.37 7.30
CA CYS A 62 -5.38 -1.13 6.19
C CYS A 62 -4.63 -2.41 5.80
N SER A 63 -4.34 -2.55 4.51
CA SER A 63 -3.44 -3.57 3.99
C SER A 63 -2.41 -2.89 3.08
N PRO A 64 -1.32 -3.58 2.70
CA PRO A 64 -0.36 -3.04 1.74
C PRO A 64 -0.99 -2.61 0.40
N THR A 65 -2.24 -3.01 0.15
CA THR A 65 -2.92 -2.82 -1.13
C THR A 65 -4.26 -2.07 -1.05
N SER A 66 -4.69 -1.69 0.16
CA SER A 66 -5.98 -1.04 0.39
C SER A 66 -5.93 -0.13 1.60
N ASP A 67 -6.56 1.04 1.50
CA ASP A 67 -6.69 1.95 2.63
C ASP A 67 -7.57 1.36 3.76
N THR A 68 -7.44 1.93 4.96
CA THR A 68 -8.39 1.75 6.05
C THR A 68 -9.76 2.29 5.66
N VAL A 69 -10.82 1.51 5.89
CA VAL A 69 -12.20 1.98 5.74
C VAL A 69 -12.76 2.38 7.09
N CYS A 70 -13.23 3.64 7.21
CA CYS A 70 -13.78 4.18 8.45
C CYS A 70 -15.31 4.12 8.48
N GLY A 71 -15.83 3.40 9.47
CA GLY A 71 -17.26 3.25 9.76
C GLY A 71 -17.85 4.38 10.58
N GLN A 72 -18.93 4.09 11.30
CA GLN A 72 -19.65 5.05 12.14
C GLN A 72 -18.75 5.83 13.11
N CYS A 73 -19.23 7.03 13.47
CA CYS A 73 -18.64 7.85 14.51
C CYS A 73 -18.63 7.10 15.85
N LEU A 74 -17.58 7.30 16.64
CA LEU A 74 -17.48 6.80 18.00
C LEU A 74 -18.38 7.63 18.92
N PRO A 75 -18.99 7.02 19.95
CA PRO A 75 -19.72 7.75 20.97
C PRO A 75 -18.78 8.77 21.65
N ARG A 76 -19.32 9.96 21.90
CA ARG A 76 -18.63 11.02 22.66
C ARG A 76 -18.74 10.80 24.16
#